data_AF-A0A1Y1N7W1-F1
#
_entry.id   AF-A0A1Y1N7W1-F1
#
_cell.length_a   1.000
_cell.length_b   1.000
_cell.length_c   1.000
_cell.angle_alpha   90.00
_cell.angle_beta   90.00
_cell.angle_gamma   90.00
#
_symmetry.space_group_name_H-M   'P 1'
#
loop_
_entity.id
_entity.type
_entity.pdbx_description
1 polymer ?
#
loop_
_entity_poly.entity_id
_entity_poly.type
_entity_poly.pdbx_seq_one_letter_code
_entity_poly.pdbx_strand_id
1 'polypeptide(L)'
;MLAPGVRIVRGPDWSWGNQDGGEGHVGTVCEIGKAGAVGSPDKTVVVQWDNGTRTNYRVGYLGKFDLRAIDNAQIGVKHPNIVCDGCDSQGIAGMRYKCSVCYDYDLCYMCYHGDKHDVTHSFKRFDSATSTGVDLPVRKNAKKTRT
;
A
#
# COMPACT_ATOMS: atom_id res chain seq x y z
N MET A 1 -5.47 1.52 6.13
CA MET A 1 -6.26 2.77 6.25
C MET A 1 -5.80 3.73 5.16
N LEU A 2 -6.73 4.28 4.37
CA LEU A 2 -6.41 5.28 3.35
C LEU A 2 -6.56 6.67 3.94
N ALA A 3 -5.53 7.51 3.84
CA ALA A 3 -5.52 8.87 4.37
C ALA A 3 -4.61 9.77 3.52
N PRO A 4 -4.78 11.11 3.58
CA PRO A 4 -3.83 12.05 3.00
C PRO A 4 -2.40 11.78 3.46
N GLY A 5 -1.44 11.79 2.53
CA GLY A 5 -0.03 11.48 2.75
C GLY A 5 0.36 10.03 2.46
N VAL A 6 -0.58 9.11 2.27
CA VAL A 6 -0.27 7.72 1.87
C VAL A 6 0.31 7.72 0.46
N ARG A 7 1.40 6.97 0.26
CA ARG A 7 2.06 6.74 -1.03
C ARG A 7 1.40 5.57 -1.73
N ILE A 8 1.10 5.76 -3.01
CA ILE A 8 0.30 4.82 -3.81
C ILE A 8 0.94 4.59 -5.18
N VAL A 9 0.52 3.50 -5.82
CA VAL A 9 0.77 3.18 -7.24
C VAL A 9 -0.53 2.77 -7.92
N ARG A 10 -0.54 2.66 -9.26
CA ARG A 10 -1.69 2.11 -9.99
C ARG A 10 -2.09 0.71 -9.49
N GLY A 11 -3.39 0.48 -9.46
CA GLY A 11 -4.03 -0.73 -8.92
C GLY A 11 -4.66 -1.62 -10.00
N PRO A 12 -5.39 -2.67 -9.58
CA PRO A 12 -5.91 -3.70 -10.49
C PRO A 12 -6.96 -3.20 -11.48
N ASP A 13 -7.77 -2.20 -11.10
CA ASP A 13 -8.83 -1.65 -11.96
C ASP A 13 -8.40 -0.42 -12.77
N TRP A 14 -7.10 -0.10 -12.76
CA TRP A 14 -6.56 1.08 -13.44
C TRP A 14 -6.94 1.11 -14.93
N SER A 15 -7.55 2.22 -15.36
CA SER A 15 -8.02 2.41 -16.74
C SER A 15 -7.62 3.77 -17.32
N TRP A 16 -6.55 4.39 -16.78
CA TRP A 16 -6.23 5.81 -17.01
C TRP A 16 -4.91 6.03 -17.78
N GLY A 17 -4.55 5.09 -18.65
CA GLY A 17 -3.33 5.18 -19.47
C GLY A 17 -2.07 5.36 -18.60
N ASN A 18 -1.27 6.37 -18.89
CA ASN A 18 -0.05 6.72 -18.16
C ASN A 18 -0.15 8.08 -17.45
N GLN A 19 -1.33 8.43 -16.92
CA GLN A 19 -1.47 9.64 -16.09
C GLN A 19 -0.55 9.63 -14.87
N ASP A 20 -0.26 8.45 -14.33
CA ASP A 20 0.72 8.24 -13.25
C ASP A 20 2.18 8.26 -13.71
N GLY A 21 2.45 8.24 -15.03
CA GLY A 21 3.80 8.14 -15.59
C GLY A 21 4.20 6.73 -16.05
N GLY A 22 3.35 5.72 -15.82
CA GLY A 22 3.63 4.33 -16.15
C GLY A 22 3.57 3.40 -14.94
N GLU A 23 3.43 2.10 -15.18
CA GLU A 23 3.37 1.09 -14.10
C GLU A 23 4.61 1.20 -13.19
N GLY A 24 4.37 1.36 -11.89
CA GLY A 24 5.43 1.51 -10.87
C GLY A 24 5.68 2.94 -10.40
N HIS A 25 5.21 3.94 -11.13
CA HIS A 25 5.33 5.33 -10.68
C HIS A 25 4.47 5.59 -9.45
N VAL A 26 4.98 6.45 -8.58
CA VAL A 26 4.42 6.69 -7.26
C VAL A 26 3.70 8.03 -7.22
N GLY A 27 2.62 8.08 -6.45
CA GLY A 27 1.91 9.31 -6.11
C GLY A 27 1.57 9.37 -4.63
N THR A 28 1.10 10.53 -4.21
CA THR A 28 0.65 10.81 -2.84
C THR A 28 -0.84 11.08 -2.84
N VAL A 29 -1.58 10.42 -1.93
CA VAL A 29 -2.98 10.78 -1.66
C VAL A 29 -3.01 12.17 -1.04
N CYS A 30 -3.74 13.10 -1.63
CA CYS A 30 -3.89 14.46 -1.12
C CYS A 30 -5.20 14.65 -0.38
N GLU A 31 -6.30 14.10 -0.92
CA GLU A 31 -7.65 14.38 -0.41
C GLU A 31 -8.52 13.13 -0.52
N ILE A 32 -9.41 12.95 0.45
CA ILE A 32 -10.44 11.92 0.42
C ILE A 32 -11.73 12.52 -0.12
N GLY A 33 -12.30 11.89 -1.15
CA GLY A 33 -13.56 12.31 -1.74
C GLY A 33 -14.73 12.16 -0.77
N LYS A 34 -15.75 13.01 -0.94
CA LYS A 34 -16.90 13.11 -0.04
C LYS A 34 -18.19 13.10 -0.84
N ALA A 35 -19.27 12.57 -0.23
CA ALA A 35 -20.59 12.61 -0.82
C ALA A 35 -21.00 14.07 -1.14
N GLY A 36 -21.49 14.31 -2.35
CA GLY A 36 -21.92 15.64 -2.82
C GLY A 36 -20.81 16.55 -3.38
N ALA A 37 -19.53 16.15 -3.32
CA ALA A 37 -18.46 16.91 -3.97
C ALA A 37 -18.50 16.74 -5.50
N VAL A 38 -18.43 17.86 -6.23
CA VAL A 38 -18.60 17.90 -7.69
C VAL A 38 -17.40 17.30 -8.46
N GLY A 39 -16.20 17.29 -7.87
CA GLY A 39 -14.99 16.74 -8.50
C GLY A 39 -14.39 15.49 -7.84
N SER A 40 -14.71 15.23 -6.58
CA SER A 40 -14.14 14.14 -5.78
C SER A 40 -15.24 13.47 -4.94
N PRO A 41 -16.17 12.74 -5.57
CA PRO A 41 -17.28 12.12 -4.86
C PRO A 41 -16.82 11.05 -3.86
N ASP A 42 -17.75 10.56 -3.04
CA ASP A 42 -17.47 9.46 -2.10
C ASP A 42 -16.83 8.25 -2.80
N LYS A 43 -15.96 7.53 -2.08
CA LYS A 43 -15.16 6.39 -2.58
C LYS A 43 -14.19 6.75 -3.73
N THR A 44 -13.77 8.00 -3.79
CA THR A 44 -12.65 8.46 -4.61
C THR A 44 -11.59 9.13 -3.75
N VAL A 45 -10.39 9.28 -4.28
CA VAL A 45 -9.33 10.11 -3.68
C VAL A 45 -8.64 10.94 -4.74
N VAL A 46 -8.17 12.13 -4.36
CA VAL A 46 -7.28 12.93 -5.20
C VAL A 46 -5.85 12.49 -4.94
N VAL A 47 -5.10 12.22 -6.00
CA VAL A 47 -3.68 11.86 -5.96
C VAL A 47 -2.87 12.91 -6.69
N GLN A 48 -1.76 13.32 -6.08
CA GLN A 48 -0.66 14.02 -6.74
C GLN A 48 0.42 12.99 -7.11
N TRP A 49 0.56 12.69 -8.39
CA TRP A 49 1.66 11.86 -8.89
C TRP A 49 2.97 12.64 -8.87
N ASP A 50 4.08 11.91 -8.69
CA ASP A 50 5.42 12.51 -8.63
C ASP A 50 5.83 13.17 -9.96
N ASN A 51 5.22 12.75 -11.07
CA ASN A 51 5.39 13.37 -12.39
C ASN A 51 4.67 14.74 -12.53
N GLY A 52 3.96 15.19 -11.49
CA GLY A 52 3.21 16.45 -11.46
C GLY A 52 1.71 16.32 -11.77
N THR A 53 1.25 15.20 -12.32
CA THR A 53 -0.18 14.99 -12.64
C THR A 53 -1.01 14.90 -11.37
N ARG A 54 -2.11 15.65 -11.31
CA ARG A 54 -3.03 15.66 -10.17
C ARG A 54 -4.46 15.44 -10.61
N THR A 55 -5.10 14.37 -10.13
CA THR A 55 -6.52 14.07 -10.42
C THR A 55 -7.09 13.07 -9.43
N ASN A 56 -8.37 12.75 -9.53
CA ASN A 56 -9.05 11.78 -8.66
C ASN A 56 -9.14 10.37 -9.27
N TYR A 57 -9.16 9.36 -8.40
CA TYR A 57 -9.18 7.95 -8.75
C TYR A 57 -10.12 7.16 -7.84
N ARG A 58 -10.60 6.00 -8.31
CA ARG A 58 -11.58 5.18 -7.60
C ARG A 58 -10.91 4.32 -6.53
N VAL A 59 -11.49 4.32 -5.33
CA VAL A 59 -11.11 3.47 -4.20
C VAL A 59 -12.33 2.75 -3.62
N GLY A 60 -13.25 2.36 -4.52
CA GLY A 60 -14.54 1.75 -4.20
C GLY A 60 -15.71 2.36 -4.98
N TYR A 61 -15.52 3.49 -5.68
CA TYR A 61 -16.55 4.05 -6.57
C TYR A 61 -16.84 3.06 -7.70
N LEU A 62 -18.11 2.70 -7.88
CA LEU A 62 -18.56 1.59 -8.75
C LEU A 62 -17.86 0.25 -8.45
N GLY A 63 -17.40 0.03 -7.22
CA GLY A 63 -16.69 -1.19 -6.83
C GLY A 63 -15.28 -1.33 -7.40
N LYS A 64 -14.71 -0.24 -7.94
CA LYS A 64 -13.41 -0.24 -8.62
C LYS A 64 -12.30 0.32 -7.74
N PHE A 65 -11.13 -0.29 -7.80
CA PHE A 65 -9.95 0.06 -7.03
C PHE A 65 -8.77 0.33 -7.97
N ASP A 66 -8.62 1.61 -8.34
CA ASP A 66 -7.61 2.07 -9.29
C ASP A 66 -6.21 2.17 -8.68
N LEU A 67 -6.08 2.03 -7.36
CA LEU A 67 -4.85 2.33 -6.63
C LEU A 67 -4.47 1.20 -5.67
N ARG A 68 -3.17 1.10 -5.36
CA ARG A 68 -2.61 0.29 -4.28
C ARG A 68 -1.77 1.17 -3.36
N ALA A 69 -1.99 1.05 -2.06
CA ALA A 69 -1.11 1.67 -1.07
C ALA A 69 0.22 0.91 -0.99
N ILE A 70 1.32 1.64 -1.02
CA ILE A 70 2.67 1.10 -0.93
C ILE A 70 3.42 1.58 0.32
N ASP A 71 3.14 2.79 0.81
CA ASP A 71 3.75 3.28 2.04
C ASP A 71 2.81 4.23 2.78
N ASN A 72 2.73 4.06 4.09
CA ASN A 72 1.99 4.90 5.02
C ASN A 72 2.83 5.34 6.23
N ALA A 73 4.15 5.16 6.20
CA ALA A 73 5.05 5.68 7.22
C ALA A 73 4.99 7.20 7.32
N GLN A 74 4.84 7.89 6.18
CA GLN A 74 4.77 9.37 6.12
C GLN A 74 3.60 9.97 6.90
N ILE A 75 2.53 9.19 7.13
CA ILE A 75 1.37 9.62 7.93
C ILE A 75 1.50 9.22 9.41
N GLY A 76 2.69 8.78 9.83
CA GLY A 76 3.01 8.45 11.22
C GLY A 76 2.70 7.01 11.63
N VAL A 77 2.31 6.13 10.71
CA VAL A 77 2.10 4.71 11.04
C VAL A 77 3.43 4.06 11.39
N LYS A 78 3.47 3.37 12.53
CA LYS A 78 4.62 2.61 13.00
C LYS A 78 4.22 1.45 13.90
N HIS A 79 5.06 0.43 13.93
CA HIS A 79 5.01 -0.72 14.83
C HIS A 79 6.27 -0.72 15.70
N PRO A 80 6.32 0.10 16.78
CA PRO A 80 7.57 0.44 17.46
C PRO A 80 8.26 -0.76 18.13
N ASN A 81 7.49 -1.75 18.56
CA ASN A 81 8.00 -2.91 19.30
C ASN A 81 8.28 -4.13 18.39
N ILE A 82 8.25 -3.94 17.07
CA ILE A 82 8.44 -5.02 16.09
C ILE A 82 9.73 -4.77 15.33
N VAL A 83 10.57 -5.79 15.25
CA VAL A 83 11.80 -5.80 14.46
C VAL A 83 11.50 -6.48 13.12
N CYS A 84 12.08 -5.98 12.03
CA CYS A 84 12.05 -6.67 10.76
C CYS A 84 13.12 -7.77 10.75
N ASP A 85 12.74 -9.05 10.70
CA ASP A 85 13.69 -10.17 10.66
C ASP A 85 14.51 -10.26 9.37
N GLY A 86 14.11 -9.51 8.34
CA GLY A 86 14.81 -9.47 7.05
C GLY A 86 15.94 -8.44 6.97
N CYS A 87 15.95 -7.42 7.82
CA CYS A 87 16.96 -6.34 7.80
C CYS A 87 17.31 -5.76 9.18
N ASP A 88 16.84 -6.39 10.26
CA ASP A 88 17.09 -6.04 11.67
C ASP A 88 16.68 -4.62 12.09
N SER A 89 15.90 -3.92 11.26
CA SER A 89 15.44 -2.57 11.57
C SER A 89 14.45 -2.63 12.74
N GLN A 90 14.78 -1.92 13.83
CA GLN A 90 13.90 -1.78 14.98
C GLN A 90 12.76 -0.81 14.70
N GLY A 91 11.55 -1.21 15.05
CA GLY A 91 10.36 -0.39 14.85
C GLY A 91 10.00 -0.26 13.37
N ILE A 92 9.23 -1.22 12.85
CA ILE A 92 8.76 -1.17 11.46
C ILE A 92 7.96 0.12 11.22
N ALA A 93 8.50 1.01 10.38
CA ALA A 93 7.80 2.19 9.90
C ALA A 93 6.84 1.80 8.76
N GLY A 94 5.61 2.30 8.82
CA GLY A 94 4.56 1.96 7.86
C GLY A 94 3.97 0.56 8.06
N MET A 95 3.57 -0.08 6.95
CA MET A 95 2.92 -1.39 6.97
C MET A 95 3.84 -2.52 7.44
N ARG A 96 3.32 -3.37 8.32
CA ARG A 96 3.98 -4.60 8.81
C ARG A 96 3.45 -5.82 8.07
N TYR A 97 4.35 -6.76 7.76
CA TYR A 97 4.02 -8.02 7.09
C TYR A 97 4.46 -9.19 7.97
N LYS A 98 3.52 -9.84 8.65
CA LYS A 98 3.81 -11.00 9.51
C LYS A 98 3.65 -12.31 8.75
N CYS A 99 4.64 -13.17 8.77
CA CYS A 99 4.53 -14.53 8.24
C CYS A 99 3.43 -15.29 9.00
N SER A 100 2.52 -15.93 8.27
CA SER A 100 1.43 -16.72 8.88
C SER A 100 1.82 -18.16 9.17
N VAL A 101 3.01 -18.59 8.72
CA VAL A 101 3.52 -19.96 8.86
C VAL A 101 4.57 -20.06 9.98
N CYS A 102 5.44 -19.07 10.10
CA CYS A 102 6.55 -19.08 11.04
C CYS A 102 6.15 -18.45 12.37
N TYR A 103 6.70 -18.97 13.46
CA TYR A 103 6.61 -18.32 14.76
C TYR A 103 7.35 -16.98 14.71
N ASP A 104 6.65 -15.93 15.10
CA ASP A 104 7.16 -14.57 15.28
C ASP A 104 8.09 -14.01 14.20
N TYR A 105 7.73 -14.17 12.92
CA TYR A 105 8.52 -13.65 11.81
C TYR A 105 7.81 -12.48 11.10
N ASP A 106 8.47 -11.33 11.01
CA ASP A 106 7.94 -10.05 10.59
C ASP A 106 8.86 -9.33 9.60
N LEU A 107 8.27 -8.78 8.54
CA LEU A 107 8.98 -8.02 7.52
C LEU A 107 8.43 -6.60 7.39
N CYS A 108 9.31 -5.64 7.14
CA CYS A 108 8.95 -4.31 6.65
C CYS A 108 8.54 -4.37 5.16
N TYR A 109 7.97 -3.28 4.65
CA TYR A 109 7.60 -3.16 3.23
C TYR A 109 8.73 -3.55 2.27
N MET A 110 9.94 -3.00 2.48
CA MET A 110 11.08 -3.23 1.59
C MET A 110 11.51 -4.69 1.57
N CYS A 111 11.55 -5.37 2.73
CA CYS A 111 11.90 -6.77 2.81
C CYS A 111 10.82 -7.69 2.23
N TYR A 112 9.54 -7.37 2.48
CA TYR A 112 8.43 -8.16 1.94
C TYR A 112 8.39 -8.12 0.41
N HIS A 113 8.52 -6.95 -0.21
CA HIS A 113 8.52 -6.81 -1.68
C HIS A 113 9.88 -7.15 -2.32
N GLY A 114 10.96 -7.13 -1.52
CA GLY A 114 12.28 -7.62 -1.90
C GLY A 114 12.44 -9.15 -1.84
N ASP A 115 11.35 -9.92 -1.70
CA ASP A 115 11.35 -11.38 -1.54
C ASP A 115 12.31 -11.90 -0.46
N LYS A 116 12.49 -11.15 0.62
CA LYS A 116 13.09 -11.73 1.83
C LYS A 116 12.14 -12.76 2.41
N HIS A 117 12.69 -13.81 3.01
CA HIS A 117 11.98 -14.99 3.50
C HIS A 117 11.38 -15.88 2.40
N ASP A 118 10.94 -17.09 2.77
CA ASP A 118 10.30 -18.03 1.85
C ASP A 118 9.09 -17.39 1.15
N VAL A 119 9.13 -17.37 -0.19
CA VAL A 119 8.07 -16.80 -1.05
C VAL A 119 6.83 -17.69 -1.12
N THR A 120 6.91 -18.93 -0.64
CA THR A 120 5.80 -19.88 -0.55
C THR A 120 5.02 -19.75 0.76
N HIS A 121 5.54 -19.03 1.76
CA HIS A 121 4.81 -18.70 2.97
C HIS A 121 3.81 -17.57 2.72
N SER A 122 2.60 -17.72 3.26
CA SER A 122 1.59 -16.65 3.30
C SER A 122 1.92 -15.67 4.43
N PHE A 123 1.37 -14.46 4.30
CA PHE A 123 1.58 -13.37 5.25
C PHE A 123 0.26 -12.70 5.61
N LYS A 124 0.23 -12.06 6.78
CA LYS A 124 -0.79 -11.06 7.15
C LYS A 124 -0.20 -9.66 7.08
N ARG A 125 -0.91 -8.75 6.40
CA ARG A 125 -0.57 -7.32 6.35
C ARG A 125 -1.28 -6.56 7.46
N PHE A 126 -0.54 -5.77 8.21
CA PHE A 126 -1.08 -4.85 9.21
C PHE A 126 -0.86 -3.42 8.75
N ASP A 127 -1.97 -2.71 8.50
CA ASP A 127 -1.95 -1.32 8.04
C ASP A 127 -1.70 -0.33 9.20
N SER A 128 -1.86 -0.78 10.44
CA SER A 128 -1.59 -0.04 11.68
C SER A 128 -1.36 -1.01 12.84
N ALA A 129 -0.81 -0.51 13.96
CA ALA A 129 -0.58 -1.29 15.18
C ALA A 129 -1.86 -1.90 15.79
N THR A 130 -3.03 -1.35 15.48
CA THR A 130 -4.34 -1.81 15.99
C THR A 130 -5.16 -2.57 14.95
N SER A 131 -4.65 -2.72 13.72
CA SER A 131 -5.36 -3.46 12.68
C SER A 131 -5.43 -4.96 13.01
N THR A 132 -6.53 -5.62 12.65
CA THR A 132 -6.71 -7.07 12.80
C THR A 132 -5.81 -7.90 11.87
N GLY A 133 -5.23 -7.27 10.85
CA GLY A 133 -4.45 -7.92 9.81
C GLY A 133 -5.32 -8.41 8.64
N VAL A 134 -4.77 -8.36 7.44
CA VAL A 134 -5.38 -8.86 6.20
C VAL A 134 -4.53 -9.98 5.65
N ASP A 135 -5.11 -11.16 5.44
CA ASP A 135 -4.42 -12.29 4.82
C ASP A 135 -4.01 -11.95 3.38
N LEU A 136 -2.74 -12.23 3.07
CA LEU A 136 -2.17 -12.07 1.75
C LEU A 136 -1.91 -13.44 1.11
N PRO A 137 -2.10 -13.57 -0.21
CA PRO A 137 -1.67 -14.76 -0.93
C PRO A 137 -0.14 -14.91 -0.87
N VAL A 138 0.34 -16.12 -1.15
CA VAL A 138 1.78 -16.40 -1.27
C VAL A 138 2.41 -15.55 -2.38
N ARG A 139 3.66 -15.16 -2.19
CA ARG A 139 4.41 -14.32 -3.16
C ARG A 139 4.91 -15.11 -4.37
N LYS A 140 4.99 -16.44 -4.27
CA LYS A 140 5.42 -17.32 -5.36
C LYS A 140 4.62 -17.02 -6.65
N ASN A 141 5.34 -16.71 -7.73
CA ASN A 141 4.77 -16.35 -9.04
C ASN A 141 3.90 -15.08 -9.07
N ALA A 142 3.88 -14.27 -8.01
CA ALA A 142 3.18 -13.00 -8.02
C ALA A 142 3.83 -12.03 -9.02
N LYS A 143 3.01 -11.33 -9.81
CA LYS A 143 3.51 -10.26 -10.69
C LYS A 143 4.08 -9.14 -9.82
N LYS A 144 5.37 -8.84 -10.00
CA LYS A 144 6.01 -7.70 -9.36
C LYS A 144 5.98 -6.48 -10.26
N THR A 145 5.63 -5.37 -9.67
CA THR A 145 5.79 -4.05 -10.25
C THR A 145 7.06 -3.45 -9.64
N ARG A 146 8.02 -3.02 -10.46
CA ARG A 146 9.19 -2.29 -9.96
C ARG A 146 8.75 -0.85 -9.70
N THR A 147 8.83 -0.45 -8.44
CA THR A 147 8.61 0.93 -7.96
C THR A 147 9.94 1.55 -7.59
#